data_AF-A0A520Z3X2-F1
#
_entry.id   AF-A0A520Z3X2-F1
#
_cell.length_a   1.000
_cell.length_b   1.000
_cell.length_c   1.000
_cell.angle_alpha   90.00
_cell.angle_beta   90.00
_cell.angle_gamma   90.00
#
_symmetry.space_group_name_H-M   'P 1'
#
loop_
_entity.id
_entity.type
_entity.pdbx_description
1 polymer ?
#
loop_
_entity_poly.entity_id
_entity_poly.type
_entity_poly.pdbx_seq_one_letter_code
_entity_poly.pdbx_strand_id
1 'polypeptide(L)'
;MLSLFFVPLITIGLGLIESTFLLFALYIVSGIGMAGIGMGIMHDAIHGSYSKNRKINKLLGYTFNLIGANATVWQIQHNQLHHTYTNIEDADDDLNAPFFLRFSPHAKKYWSHQFQHIYIWFFYCLSTISWVTTKDFVRIKRYHGMGFLKGKNEFRNALIEMVGWKLFYYSYALVIPLI
;
A
#
# COMPACT_ATOMS: atom_id res chain seq x y z
N MET A 1 -16.30 3.88 0.54
CA MET A 1 -14.96 3.53 0.03
C MET A 1 -14.82 2.03 -0.23
N LEU A 2 -15.02 1.15 0.77
CA LEU A 2 -14.95 -0.31 0.54
C LEU A 2 -15.88 -0.80 -0.59
N SER A 3 -17.15 -0.36 -0.61
CA SER A 3 -18.07 -0.74 -1.70
C SER A 3 -17.63 -0.21 -3.07
N LEU A 4 -17.05 1.01 -3.12
CA LEU A 4 -16.52 1.57 -4.36
C LEU A 4 -15.34 0.77 -4.89
N PHE A 5 -14.57 0.10 -4.01
CA PHE A 5 -13.47 -0.77 -4.41
C PHE A 5 -13.99 -2.16 -4.83
N PHE A 6 -14.72 -2.85 -3.95
CA PHE A 6 -15.05 -4.26 -4.16
C PHE A 6 -16.20 -4.50 -5.13
N VAL A 7 -17.25 -3.67 -5.12
CA VAL A 7 -18.43 -3.92 -5.98
C VAL A 7 -18.04 -3.90 -7.46
N PRO A 8 -17.29 -2.90 -7.97
CA PRO A 8 -16.87 -2.92 -9.37
C PRO A 8 -16.03 -4.15 -9.72
N LEU A 9 -15.08 -4.54 -8.86
CA LEU A 9 -14.21 -5.70 -9.09
C LEU A 9 -14.97 -7.02 -9.10
N ILE A 10 -15.94 -7.18 -8.20
CA ILE A 10 -16.82 -8.36 -8.17
C ILE A 10 -17.67 -8.41 -9.44
N THR A 11 -18.28 -7.28 -9.83
CA THR A 11 -19.09 -7.22 -11.06
C THR A 11 -18.29 -7.56 -12.31
N ILE A 12 -17.04 -7.06 -12.41
CA ILE A 12 -16.11 -7.43 -13.48
C ILE A 12 -15.77 -8.93 -13.42
N GLY A 13 -15.40 -9.44 -12.24
CA GLY A 13 -14.99 -10.84 -12.05
C GLY A 13 -16.10 -11.87 -12.26
N LEU A 14 -17.37 -11.45 -12.20
CA LEU A 14 -18.53 -12.29 -12.55
C LEU A 14 -18.80 -12.36 -14.05
N GLY A 15 -18.05 -11.64 -14.89
CA GLY A 15 -18.22 -11.63 -16.35
C GLY A 15 -19.52 -10.97 -16.82
N LEU A 16 -20.16 -10.15 -15.99
CA LEU A 16 -21.45 -9.52 -16.29
C LEU A 16 -21.34 -8.33 -17.25
N ILE A 17 -20.12 -7.90 -17.58
CA ILE A 17 -19.83 -6.66 -18.30
C ILE A 17 -19.03 -6.97 -19.57
N GLU A 18 -19.68 -6.81 -20.72
CA GLU A 18 -19.04 -7.02 -22.03
C GLU A 18 -18.52 -5.72 -22.65
N SER A 19 -19.12 -4.58 -22.27
CA SER A 19 -18.72 -3.27 -22.80
C SER A 19 -17.34 -2.87 -22.30
N THR A 20 -16.38 -2.74 -23.22
CA THR A 20 -15.02 -2.29 -22.92
C THR A 20 -15.00 -0.95 -22.18
N PHE A 21 -15.87 -0.01 -22.57
CA PHE A 21 -15.96 1.28 -21.90
C PHE A 21 -16.42 1.14 -20.45
N LEU A 22 -17.43 0.30 -20.21
CA LEU A 22 -17.95 0.07 -18.86
C LEU A 22 -16.94 -0.67 -17.98
N LEU A 23 -16.15 -1.59 -18.53
CA LEU A 23 -15.04 -2.23 -17.83
C LEU A 23 -14.03 -1.19 -17.32
N PHE A 24 -13.55 -0.29 -18.20
CA PHE A 24 -12.63 0.77 -17.79
C PHE A 24 -13.25 1.71 -16.76
N ALA A 25 -14.52 2.09 -16.92
CA ALA A 25 -15.22 2.94 -15.96
C ALA A 25 -15.28 2.28 -14.56
N LEU A 26 -15.57 0.98 -14.50
CA LEU A 26 -15.60 0.22 -13.25
C LEU A 26 -14.21 0.10 -12.60
N TYR A 27 -13.14 -0.08 -13.37
CA TYR A 27 -11.77 -0.04 -12.85
C TYR A 27 -11.41 1.34 -12.29
N ILE A 28 -11.81 2.44 -12.94
CA ILE A 28 -11.59 3.80 -12.43
C ILE A 28 -12.33 4.00 -11.10
N VAL A 29 -13.60 3.59 -11.02
CA VAL A 29 -14.39 3.66 -9.77
C VAL A 29 -13.74 2.84 -8.67
N SER A 30 -13.25 1.64 -8.98
CA SER A 30 -12.48 0.81 -8.07
C SER A 30 -11.22 1.53 -7.58
N GLY A 31 -10.45 2.16 -8.48
CA GLY A 31 -9.27 2.95 -8.12
C GLY A 31 -9.56 4.11 -7.15
N ILE A 32 -10.70 4.79 -7.31
CA ILE A 32 -11.15 5.81 -6.35
C ILE A 32 -11.45 5.18 -4.99
N GLY A 33 -12.14 4.03 -4.97
CA GLY A 33 -12.39 3.26 -3.76
C GLY A 33 -11.10 2.83 -3.05
N MET A 34 -10.10 2.39 -3.80
CA MET A 34 -8.77 2.00 -3.33
C MET A 34 -8.05 3.18 -2.66
N ALA A 35 -8.04 4.35 -3.29
CA ALA A 35 -7.48 5.57 -2.70
C ALA A 35 -8.18 5.94 -1.39
N GLY A 36 -9.51 5.87 -1.36
CA GLY A 36 -10.30 6.14 -0.14
C GLY A 36 -10.11 5.11 0.98
N ILE A 37 -9.76 3.86 0.65
CA ILE A 37 -9.33 2.88 1.64
C ILE A 37 -8.00 3.33 2.24
N GLY A 38 -6.98 3.57 1.41
CA GLY A 38 -5.63 3.91 1.86
C GLY A 38 -5.54 5.23 2.63
N MET A 39 -6.26 6.26 2.17
CA MET A 39 -6.20 7.62 2.75
C MET A 39 -7.24 7.89 3.84
N GLY A 40 -8.20 6.99 4.03
CA GLY A 40 -9.28 7.15 5.00
C GLY A 40 -9.40 5.95 5.92
N ILE A 41 -10.15 4.93 5.49
CA ILE A 41 -10.53 3.79 6.34
C ILE A 41 -9.31 3.15 7.00
N MET A 42 -8.32 2.77 6.20
CA MET A 42 -7.11 2.12 6.68
C MET A 42 -6.25 3.08 7.50
N HIS A 43 -6.05 4.31 7.00
CA HIS A 43 -5.18 5.30 7.64
C HIS A 43 -5.63 5.61 9.07
N ASP A 44 -6.91 5.94 9.24
CA ASP A 44 -7.44 6.28 10.56
C ASP A 44 -7.49 5.03 11.46
N ALA A 45 -7.74 3.85 10.87
CA ALA A 45 -7.74 2.60 11.61
C ALA A 45 -6.33 2.22 12.11
N ILE A 46 -5.28 2.46 11.33
CA ILE A 46 -3.90 2.13 11.72
C ILE A 46 -3.37 3.10 12.79
N HIS A 47 -3.87 4.34 12.81
CA HIS A 47 -3.69 5.29 13.92
C HIS A 47 -4.55 4.96 15.15
N GLY A 48 -5.53 4.07 15.00
CA GLY A 48 -6.46 3.71 16.06
C GLY A 48 -7.56 4.72 16.32
N SER A 49 -7.76 5.72 15.44
CA SER A 49 -8.75 6.78 15.57
C SER A 49 -10.11 6.46 14.92
N TYR A 50 -10.18 5.45 14.04
CA TYR A 50 -11.42 5.11 13.33
C TYR A 50 -12.54 4.62 14.28
N SER A 51 -12.19 3.87 15.33
CA SER A 51 -13.14 3.34 16.31
C SER A 51 -12.58 3.38 17.72
N LYS A 52 -13.47 3.48 18.73
CA LYS A 52 -13.10 3.26 20.15
C LYS A 52 -12.64 1.82 20.42
N ASN A 53 -13.03 0.85 19.58
CA ASN A 53 -12.68 -0.55 19.75
C ASN A 53 -11.41 -0.91 18.96
N ARG A 54 -10.35 -1.28 19.68
CA ARG A 54 -9.06 -1.68 19.11
C ARG A 54 -9.15 -2.86 18.13
N LYS A 55 -10.08 -3.79 18.33
CA LYS A 55 -10.28 -4.93 17.40
C LYS A 55 -10.85 -4.46 16.06
N ILE A 56 -11.75 -3.47 16.09
CA ILE A 56 -12.33 -2.88 14.87
C ILE A 56 -11.23 -2.14 14.09
N ASN A 57 -10.41 -1.34 14.77
CA ASN A 57 -9.27 -0.67 14.15
C ASN A 57 -8.29 -1.68 13.53
N LYS A 58 -7.97 -2.77 14.25
CA LYS A 58 -7.10 -3.81 13.71
C LYS A 58 -7.67 -4.44 12.43
N LEU A 59 -8.97 -4.79 12.45
CA LEU A 59 -9.65 -5.36 11.29
C LEU A 59 -9.66 -4.40 10.10
N LEU A 60 -10.01 -3.13 10.34
CA LEU A 60 -10.06 -2.12 9.28
C LEU A 60 -8.67 -1.72 8.78
N GLY A 61 -7.63 -1.79 9.61
CA GLY A 61 -6.24 -1.61 9.18
C GLY A 61 -5.83 -2.67 8.14
N TYR A 62 -6.34 -3.90 8.25
CA TYR A 62 -6.09 -4.96 7.27
C TYR A 62 -6.73 -4.71 5.90
N THR A 63 -7.59 -3.70 5.76
CA THR A 63 -8.04 -3.28 4.43
C THR A 63 -6.89 -2.77 3.55
N PHE A 64 -5.74 -2.39 4.14
CA PHE A 64 -4.52 -2.12 3.36
C PHE A 64 -3.99 -3.34 2.63
N ASN A 65 -4.09 -4.50 3.27
CA ASN A 65 -3.63 -5.76 2.70
C ASN A 65 -4.48 -6.13 1.49
N LEU A 66 -5.77 -5.83 1.58
CA LEU A 66 -6.71 -6.06 0.49
C LEU A 66 -6.37 -5.23 -0.74
N ILE A 67 -5.75 -4.06 -0.61
CA ILE A 67 -5.34 -3.22 -1.76
C ILE A 67 -3.87 -3.47 -2.19
N GLY A 68 -3.27 -4.58 -1.76
CA GLY A 68 -1.97 -5.04 -2.25
C GLY A 68 -0.76 -4.55 -1.47
N ALA A 69 -0.95 -3.73 -0.43
CA ALA A 69 0.12 -3.31 0.49
C ALA A 69 0.15 -4.22 1.74
N ASN A 70 0.89 -3.85 2.80
CA ASN A 70 0.91 -4.60 4.05
C ASN A 70 0.77 -3.67 5.27
N ALA A 71 -0.24 -3.93 6.10
CA ALA A 71 -0.59 -3.11 7.26
C ALA A 71 0.53 -3.11 8.30
N THR A 72 1.19 -4.25 8.57
CA THR A 72 2.30 -4.30 9.55
C THR A 72 3.48 -3.45 9.11
N VAL A 73 3.88 -3.57 7.83
CA VAL A 73 4.93 -2.74 7.23
C VAL A 73 4.56 -1.26 7.33
N TRP A 74 3.32 -0.90 6.94
CA TRP A 74 2.86 0.47 6.99
C TRP A 74 2.77 1.03 8.40
N GLN A 75 2.39 0.22 9.40
CA GLN A 75 2.34 0.66 10.80
C GLN A 75 3.72 1.06 11.32
N ILE A 76 4.77 0.32 10.96
CA ILE A 76 6.14 0.65 11.34
C ILE A 76 6.59 1.89 10.58
N GLN A 77 6.46 1.88 9.26
CA GLN A 77 6.89 2.96 8.38
C GLN A 77 6.18 4.29 8.69
N HIS A 78 4.85 4.31 8.71
CA HIS A 78 4.07 5.52 8.86
C HIS A 78 4.07 6.00 10.31
N ASN A 79 3.70 5.13 11.25
CA ASN A 79 3.45 5.60 12.62
C ASN A 79 4.73 5.68 13.46
N GLN A 80 5.64 4.71 13.33
CA GLN A 80 6.84 4.66 14.17
C GLN A 80 8.01 5.43 13.56
N LEU A 81 8.14 5.45 12.23
CA LEU A 81 9.21 6.19 11.56
C LEU A 81 8.73 7.57 11.13
N HIS A 82 7.81 7.66 10.17
CA HIS A 82 7.41 8.93 9.56
C HIS A 82 6.80 9.92 10.57
N HIS A 83 5.81 9.53 11.36
CA HIS A 83 5.19 10.45 12.35
C HIS A 83 6.09 10.82 13.53
N THR A 84 7.13 10.03 13.80
CA THR A 84 8.09 10.33 14.89
C THR A 84 9.26 11.19 14.39
N TYR A 85 9.70 10.96 13.15
CA TYR A 85 10.91 11.56 12.57
C TYR A 85 10.63 12.20 11.20
N THR A 86 9.48 12.87 11.05
CA THR A 86 9.01 13.38 9.76
C THR A 86 10.06 14.25 9.08
N ASN A 87 10.38 13.94 7.82
CA ASN A 87 11.37 14.66 7.02
C ASN A 87 12.80 14.68 7.60
N ILE A 88 13.12 13.82 8.56
CA ILE A 88 14.49 13.63 9.06
C ILE A 88 15.19 12.59 8.19
N GLU A 89 16.34 12.96 7.61
CA GLU A 89 17.13 12.06 6.78
C GLU A 89 17.51 10.78 7.53
N ASP A 90 17.58 9.67 6.79
CA ASP A 90 17.86 8.31 7.26
C ASP A 90 16.89 7.71 8.30
N ALA A 91 16.09 8.54 8.97
CA ALA A 91 15.09 8.11 9.94
C ALA A 91 13.71 7.93 9.29
N ASP A 92 13.31 8.85 8.40
CA ASP A 92 12.04 8.78 7.68
C ASP A 92 12.17 7.92 6.40
N ASP A 93 11.67 6.69 6.44
CA ASP A 93 11.72 5.77 5.30
C ASP A 93 10.76 6.18 4.16
N ASP A 94 9.97 7.25 4.31
CA ASP A 94 9.18 7.88 3.24
C ASP A 94 10.02 8.81 2.34
N LEU A 95 11.16 9.30 2.84
CA LEU A 95 12.13 10.03 2.02
C LEU A 95 12.95 9.11 1.11
N ASN A 96 12.93 7.80 1.38
CA ASN A 96 13.70 6.79 0.67
C ASN A 96 13.06 6.48 -0.70
N ALA A 97 13.52 7.20 -1.73
CA ALA A 97 13.02 7.11 -3.08
C ALA A 97 14.11 6.61 -4.06
N PRO A 98 13.72 5.95 -5.18
CA PRO A 98 14.64 5.69 -6.28
C PRO A 98 15.29 6.97 -6.81
N PHE A 99 16.49 6.87 -7.40
CA PHE A 99 17.29 8.04 -7.81
C PHE A 99 16.57 9.02 -8.76
N PHE A 100 15.58 8.54 -9.54
CA PHE A 100 14.79 9.35 -10.45
C PHE A 100 13.67 10.14 -9.76
N LEU A 101 13.46 9.94 -8.45
CA LEU A 101 12.59 10.73 -7.59
C LEU A 101 13.43 11.44 -6.52
N ARG A 102 12.96 12.61 -6.09
CA ARG A 102 13.58 13.41 -5.04
C ARG A 102 12.51 13.92 -4.08
N PHE A 103 12.56 13.44 -2.85
CA PHE A 103 11.64 13.81 -1.77
C PHE A 103 12.31 14.64 -0.65
N SER A 104 13.64 14.69 -0.61
CA SER A 104 14.41 15.50 0.34
C SER A 104 15.18 16.63 -0.38
N PRO A 105 15.30 17.83 0.23
CA PRO A 105 16.17 18.88 -0.27
C PRO A 105 17.67 18.49 -0.22
N HIS A 106 18.04 17.57 0.66
CA HIS A 106 19.41 17.10 0.84
C HIS A 106 19.76 15.95 -0.13
N ALA A 107 18.77 15.28 -0.71
CA ALA A 107 18.99 14.28 -1.75
C ALA A 107 19.57 14.91 -3.04
N LYS A 108 20.47 14.18 -3.70
CA LYS A 108 21.16 14.61 -4.93
C LYS A 108 20.14 15.02 -6.00
N LYS A 109 20.28 16.23 -6.54
CA LYS A 109 19.43 16.77 -7.59
C LYS A 109 19.95 16.37 -8.98
N TYR A 110 19.09 15.76 -9.77
CA TYR A 110 19.33 15.49 -11.20
C TYR A 110 18.53 16.49 -12.04
N TRP A 111 18.97 16.72 -13.28
CA TRP A 111 18.27 17.64 -14.20
C TRP A 111 16.83 17.19 -14.45
N SER A 112 16.56 15.89 -14.48
CA SER A 112 15.21 15.36 -14.70
C SER A 112 14.22 15.79 -13.61
N HIS A 113 14.67 15.99 -12.37
CA HIS A 113 13.80 16.33 -11.23
C HIS A 113 13.01 17.63 -11.44
N GLN A 114 13.44 18.53 -12.32
CA GLN A 114 12.64 19.71 -12.70
C GLN A 114 11.29 19.33 -13.32
N PHE A 115 11.19 18.16 -13.95
CA PHE A 115 9.99 17.61 -14.57
C PHE A 115 9.27 16.58 -13.68
N GLN A 116 9.72 16.38 -12.43
CA GLN A 116 9.15 15.37 -11.53
C GLN A 116 7.65 15.54 -11.32
N HIS A 117 7.16 16.77 -11.24
CA HIS A 117 5.73 17.07 -11.14
C HIS A 117 4.89 16.53 -12.31
N ILE A 118 5.51 16.18 -13.44
CA ILE A 118 4.86 15.58 -14.61
C ILE A 118 4.98 14.05 -14.57
N TYR A 119 6.19 13.51 -14.45
CA TYR A 119 6.39 12.06 -14.57
C TYR A 119 6.09 11.28 -13.29
N ILE A 120 5.95 11.93 -12.14
CA ILE A 120 5.67 11.24 -10.87
C ILE A 120 4.33 10.50 -10.91
N TRP A 121 3.34 11.04 -11.63
CA TRP A 121 2.02 10.42 -11.79
C TRP A 121 2.12 9.03 -12.43
N PHE A 122 2.98 8.87 -13.44
CA PHE A 122 3.24 7.58 -14.05
C PHE A 122 3.82 6.56 -13.03
N PHE A 123 4.80 6.98 -12.23
CA PHE A 123 5.37 6.10 -11.21
C PHE A 123 4.39 5.79 -10.08
N TYR A 124 3.50 6.71 -9.74
CA TYR A 124 2.44 6.45 -8.76
C TYR A 124 1.47 5.35 -9.22
N CYS A 125 1.20 5.24 -10.53
CA CYS A 125 0.45 4.09 -11.08
C CYS A 125 1.17 2.75 -10.87
N LEU A 126 2.49 2.75 -10.71
CA LEU A 126 3.30 1.55 -10.47
C LEU A 126 3.52 1.26 -8.97
N SER A 127 3.07 2.12 -8.07
CA SER A 127 3.30 1.99 -6.63
C SER A 127 2.74 0.69 -6.06
N THR A 128 1.53 0.29 -6.46
CA THR A 128 0.92 -0.96 -6.00
C THR A 128 1.71 -2.18 -6.47
N ILE A 129 2.19 -2.17 -7.71
CA ILE A 129 3.07 -3.22 -8.24
C ILE A 129 4.36 -3.29 -7.41
N SER A 130 4.95 -2.14 -7.09
CA SER A 130 6.13 -2.06 -6.22
C SER A 130 5.87 -2.66 -4.83
N TRP A 131 4.76 -2.30 -4.19
CA TRP A 131 4.38 -2.82 -2.86
C TRP A 131 4.10 -4.32 -2.86
N VAL A 132 3.34 -4.82 -3.84
CA VAL A 132 2.94 -6.22 -3.88
C VAL A 132 4.10 -7.17 -4.22
N THR A 133 5.09 -6.69 -4.98
CA THR A 133 6.22 -7.51 -5.44
C THR A 133 7.48 -7.39 -4.57
N THR A 134 7.87 -6.17 -4.20
CA THR A 134 9.26 -5.90 -3.78
C THR A 134 9.33 -5.07 -2.50
N LYS A 135 8.71 -3.89 -2.49
CA LYS A 135 8.93 -2.85 -1.48
C LYS A 135 8.58 -3.33 -0.06
N ASP A 136 7.49 -4.07 0.11
CA ASP A 136 7.09 -4.59 1.43
C ASP A 136 8.05 -5.69 1.92
N PHE A 137 8.57 -6.55 1.02
CA PHE A 137 9.55 -7.59 1.36
C PHE A 137 10.91 -7.00 1.75
N VAL A 138 11.36 -5.96 1.06
CA VAL A 138 12.58 -5.23 1.42
C VAL A 138 12.40 -4.57 2.78
N ARG A 139 11.27 -3.90 3.01
CA ARG A 139 10.98 -3.16 4.24
C ARG A 139 10.83 -4.06 5.45
N ILE A 140 10.07 -5.15 5.35
CA ILE A 140 9.89 -6.05 6.50
C ILE A 140 11.23 -6.63 6.99
N LYS A 141 12.14 -6.95 6.07
CA LYS A 141 13.50 -7.41 6.40
C LYS A 141 14.32 -6.30 7.05
N ARG A 142 14.28 -5.08 6.48
CA ARG A 142 14.95 -3.90 7.06
C ARG A 142 14.44 -3.61 8.48
N TYR A 143 13.13 -3.60 8.68
CA TYR A 143 12.52 -3.29 9.98
C TYR A 143 12.79 -4.36 11.03
N HIS A 144 12.92 -5.64 10.63
CA HIS A 144 13.45 -6.67 11.52
C HIS A 144 14.90 -6.36 11.96
N GLY A 145 15.77 -5.97 11.02
CA GLY A 145 17.14 -5.56 11.32
C GLY A 145 17.25 -4.33 12.22
N MET A 146 16.33 -3.38 12.08
CA MET A 146 16.19 -2.20 12.96
C MET A 146 15.61 -2.54 14.34
N GLY A 147 15.03 -3.73 14.49
CA GLY A 147 14.54 -4.24 15.77
C GLY A 147 13.05 -4.05 16.05
N PHE A 148 12.25 -3.70 15.05
CA PHE A 148 10.80 -3.54 15.18
C PHE A 148 10.04 -4.87 15.25
N LEU A 149 10.67 -5.99 14.89
CA LEU A 149 10.07 -7.33 14.83
C LEU A 149 10.95 -8.36 15.58
N LYS A 150 11.22 -8.12 16.87
CA LYS A 150 12.15 -8.90 17.71
C LYS A 150 11.47 -9.95 18.60
N GLY A 151 10.14 -9.96 18.68
CA GLY A 151 9.39 -10.95 19.43
C GLY A 151 9.62 -12.38 18.92
N LYS A 152 9.38 -13.37 19.78
CA LYS A 152 9.50 -14.79 19.41
C LYS A 152 8.64 -15.10 18.18
N ASN A 153 9.28 -15.51 17.08
CA ASN A 153 8.65 -15.78 15.78
C ASN A 153 7.93 -14.59 15.13
N GLU A 154 8.08 -13.36 15.64
CA GLU A 154 7.32 -12.20 15.16
C GLU A 154 7.61 -11.90 13.69
N PHE A 155 8.88 -11.80 13.31
CA PHE A 155 9.29 -11.61 11.92
C PHE A 155 8.79 -12.72 11.00
N ARG A 156 8.91 -13.99 11.42
CA ARG A 156 8.43 -15.13 10.65
C ARG A 156 6.92 -15.06 10.43
N ASN A 157 6.16 -14.76 11.47
CA ASN A 157 4.71 -14.66 11.39
C ASN A 157 4.29 -13.50 10.50
N ALA A 158 4.94 -12.34 10.61
CA ALA A 158 4.67 -11.19 9.76
C ALA A 158 5.00 -11.46 8.28
N LEU A 159 6.08 -12.22 8.02
CA LEU A 159 6.43 -12.66 6.66
C LEU A 159 5.40 -13.64 6.09
N ILE A 160 4.96 -14.64 6.87
CA ILE A 160 3.92 -15.60 6.45
C ILE A 160 2.60 -14.87 6.18
N GLU A 161 2.18 -13.99 7.09
CA GLU A 161 0.97 -13.18 6.93
C GLU A 161 1.06 -12.32 5.67
N MET A 162 2.18 -11.64 5.46
CA MET A 162 2.40 -10.84 4.27
C MET A 162 2.30 -11.70 3.00
N VAL A 163 3.01 -12.81 2.91
CA VAL A 163 2.94 -13.72 1.75
C VAL A 163 1.52 -14.19 1.50
N GLY A 164 0.79 -14.60 2.55
CA GLY A 164 -0.61 -15.01 2.45
C GLY A 164 -1.50 -13.90 1.86
N TRP A 165 -1.34 -12.67 2.33
CA TRP A 165 -2.07 -11.52 1.79
C TRP A 165 -1.69 -11.18 0.35
N LYS A 166 -0.42 -11.30 -0.04
CA LYS A 166 0.02 -11.08 -1.43
C LYS A 166 -0.57 -12.14 -2.36
N LEU A 167 -0.57 -13.41 -1.95
CA LEU A 167 -1.19 -14.50 -2.71
C LEU A 167 -2.71 -14.28 -2.85
N PHE A 168 -3.39 -13.89 -1.77
CA PHE A 168 -4.79 -13.53 -1.83
C PHE A 168 -5.04 -12.35 -2.79
N TYR A 169 -4.22 -11.30 -2.72
CA TYR A 169 -4.31 -10.18 -3.65
C TYR A 169 -4.15 -10.61 -5.11
N TYR A 170 -3.09 -11.37 -5.44
CA TYR A 170 -2.89 -11.86 -6.80
C TYR A 170 -4.03 -12.75 -7.28
N SER A 171 -4.65 -13.54 -6.39
CA SER A 171 -5.77 -14.39 -6.77
C SER A 171 -6.92 -13.57 -7.35
N TYR A 172 -7.37 -12.53 -6.66
CA TYR A 172 -8.53 -11.76 -7.12
C TYR A 172 -8.16 -10.67 -8.14
N ALA A 173 -6.94 -10.12 -8.07
CA ALA A 173 -6.53 -9.02 -8.94
C ALA A 173 -6.00 -9.48 -10.30
N LEU A 174 -5.44 -10.69 -10.38
CA LEU A 174 -4.87 -11.24 -11.62
C LEU A 174 -5.49 -12.58 -12.02
N VAL A 175 -5.57 -13.56 -11.12
CA VAL A 175 -5.98 -14.92 -11.52
C VAL A 175 -7.45 -14.98 -11.91
N ILE A 176 -8.37 -14.44 -11.09
CA ILE A 176 -9.81 -14.44 -11.38
C ILE A 176 -10.13 -13.73 -12.71
N PRO A 177 -9.58 -12.54 -13.02
CA PRO A 177 -9.84 -11.89 -14.31
C PRO A 177 -9.25 -12.61 -15.54
N LEU A 178 -8.30 -13.54 -15.37
CA LEU A 178 -7.64 -14.24 -16.46
C LEU A 178 -8.33 -15.55 -16.87
N ILE A 179 -9.22 -16.08 -16.02
CA ILE A 179 -9.97 -17.33 -16.25
C ILE A 179 -11.41 -17.02 -16.68
#